data_AF-A0A4S5D0J3-F1
#
_entry.id   AF-A0A4S5D0J3-F1
#
_cell.length_a   1.000
_cell.length_b   1.000
_cell.length_c   1.000
_cell.angle_alpha   90.00
_cell.angle_beta   90.00
_cell.angle_gamma   90.00
#
_symmetry.space_group_name_H-M   'P 1'
#
loop_
_entity.id
_entity.type
_entity.pdbx_description
1 polymer ?
#
loop_
_entity_poly.entity_id
_entity_poly.type
_entity_poly.pdbx_seq_one_letter_code
_entity_poly.pdbx_strand_id
1 'polypeptide(L)' 'MCPTDAWARIRAYVEIAEASAQCICESCGNQGKFREAYWRRVYCDVCITPKGNLGQGESCD' A
#
# COMPACT_ATOMS: atom_id res chain seq x y z
N MET A 1 18.12 1.01 -31.19
CA MET A 1 18.59 0.85 -29.80
C MET A 1 18.00 1.99 -28.98
N CYS A 2 17.46 1.72 -27.79
CA CYS A 2 16.99 2.76 -26.88
C CYS A 2 18.18 3.63 -26.43
N PRO A 3 18.07 4.98 -26.43
CA PRO A 3 19.15 5.85 -25.97
C PRO A 3 19.51 5.51 -24.51
N THR A 4 20.81 5.51 -24.19
CA THR A 4 21.32 5.22 -22.84
C THR A 4 20.66 6.07 -21.76
N ASP A 5 20.28 7.31 -22.11
CA ASP A 5 19.56 8.25 -21.24
C ASP A 5 18.14 7.76 -20.87
N ALA A 6 17.43 7.10 -21.79
CA ALA A 6 16.12 6.51 -21.51
C ALA A 6 16.23 5.41 -20.45
N TRP A 7 17.27 4.58 -20.52
CA TRP A 7 17.52 3.53 -19.53
C TRP A 7 17.87 4.07 -18.14
N ALA A 8 18.68 5.13 -18.07
CA ALA A 8 18.99 5.80 -16.82
C ALA A 8 17.72 6.37 -16.16
N ARG A 9 16.87 7.03 -16.94
CA ARG A 9 15.59 7.57 -16.45
C ARG A 9 14.63 6.48 -15.98
N ILE A 10 14.48 5.39 -16.73
CA ILE A 10 13.61 4.26 -16.32
C ILE A 10 14.05 3.72 -14.97
N ARG A 11 15.36 3.49 -14.76
CA ARG A 11 15.88 3.03 -13.46
C ARG A 11 15.56 4.01 -12.33
N ALA A 12 15.78 5.30 -12.56
CA ALA A 12 15.44 6.32 -11.55
C ALA A 12 13.96 6.29 -11.16
N TYR A 13 13.05 6.14 -12.13
CA TYR A 13 11.62 6.01 -11.84
C TYR A 13 11.27 4.74 -11.07
N VAL A 14 11.94 3.62 -11.38
CA VAL A 14 11.75 2.35 -10.65
C VAL A 14 12.21 2.51 -9.20
N GLU A 15 13.40 3.07 -8.96
CA GLU A 15 13.93 3.31 -7.61
C GLU A 15 13.00 4.21 -6.79
N ILE A 16 12.48 5.28 -7.38
CA ILE A 16 11.50 6.16 -6.73
C ILE A 16 10.20 5.41 -6.44
N ALA A 17 9.70 4.63 -7.39
CA ALA A 17 8.47 3.86 -7.21
C ALA A 17 8.62 2.84 -6.08
N GLU A 18 9.73 2.10 -6.04
CA GLU A 18 10.05 1.13 -4.99
C GLU A 18 10.15 1.79 -3.61
N ALA A 19 10.88 2.91 -3.50
CA ALA A 19 11.00 3.66 -2.26
C ALA A 19 9.64 4.22 -1.80
N SER A 20 8.81 4.70 -2.73
CA SER A 20 7.49 5.25 -2.41
C SER A 20 6.49 4.16 -2.00
N ALA A 21 6.53 2.99 -2.63
CA ALA A 21 5.63 1.88 -2.33
C ALA A 21 5.78 1.37 -0.89
N GLN A 22 6.97 1.51 -0.29
CA GLN A 22 7.23 1.15 1.11
C GLN A 22 6.49 2.03 2.12
N CYS A 23 5.92 3.16 1.69
CA CYS A 23 5.26 4.14 2.54
C CYS A 23 3.78 4.35 2.17
N ILE A 24 3.27 3.66 1.15
CA ILE A 24 1.89 3.79 0.67
C ILE A 24 1.11 2.52 0.99
N CYS A 25 -0.06 2.69 1.60
CA CYS A 25 -0.96 1.59 1.92
C CYS A 25 -1.43 0.90 0.63
N GLU A 26 -1.14 -0.40 0.53
CA GLU A 26 -1.50 -1.23 -0.63
C GLU A 26 -3.02 -1.43 -0.80
N SER A 27 -3.83 -1.07 0.21
CA SER A 27 -5.30 -1.19 0.16
C SER A 27 -6.02 0.09 -0.24
N CYS A 28 -5.55 1.27 0.20
CA CYS A 28 -6.29 2.53 0.00
C CYS A 28 -5.46 3.65 -0.64
N GLY A 29 -4.17 3.46 -0.89
CA GLY A 29 -3.29 4.47 -1.49
C GLY A 29 -2.90 5.63 -0.56
N ASN A 30 -3.42 5.70 0.67
CA ASN A 30 -2.97 6.66 1.67
C ASN A 30 -1.63 6.25 2.29
N GLN A 31 -1.00 7.13 3.07
CA GLN A 31 0.22 6.80 3.80
C GLN A 31 0.04 5.58 4.70
N GLY A 32 0.96 4.63 4.59
CA GLY A 32 0.97 3.37 5.32
C GLY A 32 2.28 3.14 6.05
N LYS A 33 2.34 2.04 6.80
CA LYS A 33 3.55 1.58 7.50
C LYS A 33 3.84 0.17 7.03
N PHE A 34 5.12 -0.14 6.82
CA PHE A 34 5.57 -1.52 6.62
C PHE A 34 5.28 -2.33 7.88
N ARG A 35 4.67 -3.50 7.73
CA ARG A 35 4.30 -4.37 8.85
C ARG A 35 4.75 -5.80 8.59
N GLU A 36 5.68 -6.28 9.41
CA GLU A 36 6.16 -7.66 9.33
C GLU A 36 5.04 -8.68 9.56
N ALA A 37 4.14 -8.40 10.50
CA ALA A 37 3.00 -9.26 10.83
C ALA A 37 1.97 -9.42 9.70
N TYR A 38 1.94 -8.49 8.73
CA TYR A 38 0.98 -8.50 7.62
C TYR A 38 1.67 -8.90 6.31
N TRP A 39 2.29 -10.08 6.29
CA TRP A 39 3.04 -10.60 5.13
C TRP A 39 4.08 -9.62 4.56
N ARG A 40 4.71 -8.81 5.43
CA ARG A 40 5.70 -7.80 5.02
C ARG A 40 5.14 -6.82 3.98
N ARG A 41 3.89 -6.42 4.14
CA ARG A 41 3.20 -5.44 3.29
C ARG A 41 3.03 -4.11 4.00
N VAL A 42 2.65 -3.09 3.22
CA VAL A 42 2.44 -1.74 3.72
C VAL A 42 0.94 -1.47 3.88
N TYR A 43 0.51 -1.22 5.13
CA TYR A 43 -0.89 -0.90 5.42
C TYR A 43 -1.02 0.23 6.46
N CYS A 44 -2.01 1.10 6.26
CA CYS A 44 -2.41 2.07 7.27
C CYS A 44 -3.17 1.39 8.43
N ASP A 45 -3.23 2.06 9.58
CA ASP A 45 -3.90 1.52 10.78
C ASP A 45 -5.40 1.25 10.53
N VAL A 46 -6.04 2.04 9.66
CA VAL A 46 -7.45 1.89 9.29
C VAL A 46 -7.71 0.59 8.51
N CYS A 47 -6.92 0.30 7.48
CA CYS A 47 -7.13 -0.87 6.62
C CYS A 47 -6.82 -2.20 7.32
N ILE A 48 -5.96 -2.22 8.33
CA ILE A 48 -5.66 -3.44 9.11
C ILE A 48 -6.64 -3.68 10.25
N THR A 49 -7.46 -2.70 10.59
CA THR A 49 -8.46 -2.84 11.65
C THR A 49 -9.53 -3.81 11.16
N PRO A 50 -9.68 -5.00 11.78
CA PRO A 50 -10.72 -5.93 11.40
C PRO A 50 -12.08 -5.26 11.59
N LYS A 51 -12.98 -5.34 10.59
CA LYS A 51 -14.39 -4.93 10.71
C LYS A 51 -15.20 -5.91 11.57
N GLY A 52 -14.62 -6.46 12.63
CA GLY A 52 -15.28 -7.37 13.55
C GLY A 52 -15.73 -6.60 14.78
N ASN A 53 -17.03 -6.30 14.84
CA ASN A 53 -17.82 -5.70 15.94
C ASN A 53 -18.46 -4.32 15.64
N LEU A 54 -19.03 -4.11 14.44
CA LEU A 54 -20.34 -3.45 14.41
C LEU A 54 -21.38 -4.55 14.51
N GLY A 55 -21.81 -4.87 15.73
CA GLY A 55 -23.03 -5.63 15.90
C GLY A 55 -24.18 -4.85 15.27
N GLN A 56 -24.74 -5.34 14.18
CA GLN A 56 -26.11 -5.06 13.78
C GLN A 56 -26.84 -6.39 13.74
N GLY A 57 -27.30 -6.80 14.91
CA GLY A 57 -28.64 -7.35 14.97
C GLY A 57 -29.58 -6.17 15.01
N GLU A 58 -30.12 -5.77 13.85
CA GLU A 58 -31.38 -5.03 13.74
C GLU A 58 -32.08 -5.56 12.49
N SER A 59 -33.11 -6.36 12.76
CA SER A 59 -34.11 -6.88 11.82
C SER A 59 -34.80 -5.73 11.09
N CYS A 60 -35.00 -5.87 9.79
CA CYS A 60 -35.99 -5.07 9.06
C CYS A 60 -37.36 -5.76 9.25
N ASP A 61 -38.20 -5.21 10.11
CA ASP A 61 -39.66 -5.37 10.01
C ASP A 61 -40.21 -4.47 8.89
#